data_AF-A0A349L0G2-F1
#
_entry.id   AF-A0A349L0G2-F1
#
_cell.length_a   1.000
_cell.length_b   1.000
_cell.length_c   1.000
_cell.angle_alpha   90.00
_cell.angle_beta   90.00
_cell.angle_gamma   90.00
#
_symmetry.space_group_name_H-M   'P 1'
#
loop_
_entity.id
_entity.type
_entity.pdbx_description
1 polymer ?
#
loop_
_entity_poly.entity_id
_entity_poly.type
_entity_poly.pdbx_seq_one_letter_code
_entity_poly.pdbx_strand_id
1 'polypeptide(L)'
;MRRQSGVAIITALLLTTLAITIVASLFWQQQVQVRSMENQRLHLQTKWISLGAIDFERFILRQDGLAAGAQITTLDGIWATPVAETRLDQYIDRERVADEHFDATLSGQISDAQARYNLNNLAGPKLVNPAQVLVFQRLLSNLQLDPGLAQAAAQALAKARPPQAAP
;
A
#
# COMPACT_ATOMS: atom_id res chain seq x y z
N MET A 1 -40.40 34.16 -57.44
CA MET A 1 -40.25 33.19 -56.33
C MET A 1 -38.79 33.15 -55.93
N ARG A 2 -38.41 33.85 -54.86
CA ARG A 2 -37.02 34.15 -54.52
C ARG A 2 -36.71 33.61 -53.12
N ARG A 3 -35.56 32.93 -53.00
CA ARG A 3 -34.75 32.66 -51.80
C ARG A 3 -35.41 31.81 -50.69
N GLN A 4 -35.23 30.49 -50.80
CA GLN A 4 -35.15 29.59 -49.62
C GLN A 4 -33.83 28.79 -49.57
N SER A 5 -32.97 28.91 -50.58
CA SER A 5 -31.71 28.16 -50.69
C SER A 5 -30.70 28.51 -49.59
N GLY A 6 -30.71 29.74 -49.08
CA GLY A 6 -29.80 30.14 -47.99
C GLY A 6 -30.17 29.52 -46.65
N VAL A 7 -31.47 29.37 -46.35
CA VAL A 7 -31.95 28.75 -45.11
C VAL A 7 -31.59 27.26 -45.10
N ALA A 8 -31.76 26.56 -46.22
CA ALA A 8 -31.42 25.14 -46.35
C ALA A 8 -29.92 24.86 -46.19
N ILE A 9 -29.05 25.74 -46.71
CA ILE A 9 -27.59 25.59 -46.56
C ILE A 9 -27.19 25.85 -45.11
N ILE A 10 -27.76 26.86 -44.45
CA ILE A 10 -27.46 27.16 -43.05
C ILE A 10 -27.94 26.02 -42.14
N THR A 11 -29.15 25.47 -42.36
CA THR A 11 -29.64 24.34 -41.56
C THR A 11 -28.84 23.07 -41.81
N ALA A 12 -28.41 22.81 -43.06
CA ALA A 12 -27.52 21.69 -43.37
C ALA A 12 -26.17 21.84 -42.65
N LEU A 13 -25.54 23.02 -42.70
CA LEU A 13 -24.28 23.29 -42.01
C LEU A 13 -24.43 23.14 -40.48
N LEU A 14 -25.52 23.65 -39.90
CA LEU A 14 -25.79 23.52 -38.47
C LEU A 14 -25.99 22.05 -38.05
N LEU A 15 -26.75 21.28 -38.83
CA LEU A 15 -26.94 19.84 -38.57
C LEU A 15 -25.64 19.06 -38.69
N THR A 16 -24.82 19.37 -39.70
CA THR A 16 -23.50 18.75 -39.89
C THR A 16 -22.56 19.08 -38.75
N THR A 17 -22.46 20.35 -38.35
CA THR A 17 -21.63 20.76 -37.20
C THR A 17 -22.10 20.10 -35.91
N LEU A 18 -23.41 20.02 -35.66
CA LEU A 18 -23.96 19.32 -34.51
C LEU A 18 -23.61 17.82 -34.52
N ALA A 19 -23.81 17.14 -35.66
CA ALA A 19 -23.46 15.74 -35.81
C ALA A 19 -21.97 15.48 -35.57
N ILE A 20 -21.08 16.30 -36.16
CA ILE A 20 -19.63 16.21 -35.94
C ILE A 20 -19.27 16.43 -34.47
N THR A 21 -19.91 17.39 -33.81
CA THR A 21 -19.63 17.72 -32.40
C THR A 21 -20.03 16.56 -31.48
N ILE A 22 -21.18 15.92 -31.75
CA ILE A 22 -21.63 14.73 -31.02
C ILE A 22 -20.65 13.57 -31.24
N VAL A 23 -20.29 13.27 -32.49
CA VAL A 23 -19.36 12.18 -32.82
C VAL A 23 -17.98 12.41 -32.18
N ALA A 24 -17.44 13.63 -32.24
CA ALA A 24 -16.18 13.98 -31.59
C ALA A 24 -16.24 13.80 -30.06
N SER A 25 -17.37 14.18 -29.45
CA SER A 25 -17.59 14.00 -28.00
C SER A 25 -17.63 12.53 -27.61
N LEU A 26 -18.25 11.67 -28.43
CA LEU A 26 -18.28 10.22 -28.20
C LEU A 26 -16.88 9.59 -28.30
N PHE A 27 -16.09 9.95 -29.32
CA PHE A 27 -14.72 9.45 -29.44
C PHE A 27 -13.83 9.88 -28.27
N TRP A 28 -14.00 11.11 -27.78
CA TRP A 28 -13.31 11.57 -26.57
C TRP A 28 -13.69 10.73 -25.34
N GLN A 29 -14.98 10.49 -25.12
CA GLN A 29 -15.46 9.67 -24.01
C GLN A 29 -14.93 8.23 -24.11
N GLN A 30 -14.94 7.63 -25.31
CA GLN A 30 -14.37 6.31 -25.54
C GLN A 30 -12.88 6.27 -25.18
N GLN A 31 -12.09 7.26 -25.61
CA GLN A 31 -10.67 7.33 -25.30
C GLN A 31 -10.42 7.44 -23.79
N VAL A 32 -11.22 8.24 -23.08
CA VAL A 32 -11.13 8.37 -21.61
C VAL A 32 -11.47 7.04 -20.93
N GLN A 33 -12.50 6.35 -21.38
CA GLN A 33 -12.91 5.05 -20.82
C GLN A 33 -11.81 3.98 -21.00
N VAL A 34 -11.21 3.88 -22.18
CA VAL A 34 -10.11 2.94 -22.44
C VAL A 34 -8.93 3.20 -21.50
N ARG A 35 -8.47 4.45 -21.40
CA ARG A 35 -7.38 4.82 -20.49
C ARG A 35 -7.72 4.54 -19.02
N SER A 36 -8.97 4.72 -18.62
CA SER A 36 -9.43 4.38 -17.27
C SER A 36 -9.35 2.88 -17.01
N MET A 37 -9.77 2.05 -17.96
CA MET A 37 -9.69 0.58 -17.84
C MET A 37 -8.24 0.10 -17.78
N GLU A 38 -7.35 0.68 -18.58
CA GLU A 38 -5.91 0.38 -18.53
C GLU A 38 -5.30 0.71 -17.16
N ASN A 39 -5.60 1.89 -16.60
CA ASN A 39 -5.16 2.27 -15.27
C ASN A 39 -5.72 1.35 -14.17
N GLN A 40 -6.99 0.95 -14.26
CA GLN A 40 -7.59 -0.01 -13.34
C GLN A 40 -6.92 -1.37 -13.42
N ARG A 41 -6.62 -1.84 -14.64
CA ARG A 41 -5.88 -3.09 -14.87
C ARG A 41 -4.49 -3.02 -14.22
N LEU A 42 -3.73 -1.95 -14.46
CA LEU A 42 -2.40 -1.76 -13.85
C LEU A 42 -2.47 -1.74 -12.32
N HIS A 43 -3.43 -1.02 -11.75
CA HIS A 43 -3.61 -0.97 -10.29
C HIS A 43 -3.92 -2.35 -9.69
N LEU A 44 -4.80 -3.12 -10.33
CA LEU A 44 -5.12 -4.48 -9.90
C LEU A 44 -3.89 -5.40 -9.99
N GLN A 45 -3.09 -5.28 -11.04
CA GLN A 45 -1.85 -6.04 -11.18
C GLN A 45 -0.87 -5.72 -10.05
N THR A 46 -0.63 -4.44 -9.75
CA THR A 46 0.21 -4.03 -8.60
C THR A 46 -0.30 -4.64 -7.30
N LYS A 47 -1.62 -4.57 -7.05
CA LYS A 47 -2.22 -5.13 -5.84
C LYS A 47 -1.99 -6.63 -5.72
N TRP A 48 -2.19 -7.38 -6.80
CA TRP A 48 -1.96 -8.83 -6.80
C TRP A 48 -0.50 -9.20 -6.57
N ILE A 49 0.43 -8.42 -7.13
CA ILE A 49 1.86 -8.60 -6.89
C ILE A 49 2.21 -8.33 -5.43
N SER A 50 1.68 -7.27 -4.82
CA SER A 50 1.90 -6.97 -3.40
C SER A 50 1.36 -8.07 -2.48
N LEU A 51 0.18 -8.62 -2.80
CA LEU A 51 -0.37 -9.75 -2.04
C LEU A 51 0.49 -11.02 -2.20
N GLY A 52 0.97 -11.30 -3.42
CA GLY A 52 1.90 -12.41 -3.66
C GLY A 52 3.23 -12.25 -2.90
N ALA A 53 3.75 -11.02 -2.79
CA ALA A 53 4.92 -10.72 -1.99
C ALA A 53 4.67 -11.03 -0.49
N ILE A 54 3.52 -10.62 0.06
CA ILE A 54 3.15 -10.94 1.45
C ILE A 54 3.03 -12.47 1.66
N ASP A 55 2.48 -13.20 0.69
CA ASP A 55 2.36 -14.66 0.80
C ASP A 55 3.72 -15.37 0.72
N PHE A 56 4.64 -14.84 -0.09
CA PHE A 56 6.03 -15.27 -0.13
C PHE A 56 6.76 -14.99 1.19
N GLU A 57 6.59 -13.80 1.78
CA GLU A 57 7.13 -13.46 3.11
C GLU A 57 6.59 -14.41 4.18
N ARG A 58 5.28 -14.69 4.18
CA ARG A 58 4.66 -15.68 5.09
C ARG A 58 5.25 -17.07 4.92
N PHE A 59 5.52 -17.47 3.69
CA PHE A 59 6.16 -18.75 3.41
C PHE A 59 7.58 -18.80 4.00
N ILE A 60 8.40 -17.76 3.76
CA ILE A 60 9.75 -17.65 4.33
C ILE A 60 9.70 -17.74 5.85
N LEU A 61 8.83 -16.94 6.49
CA LEU A 61 8.70 -16.92 7.95
C LEU A 61 8.25 -18.26 8.52
N ARG A 62 7.35 -18.98 7.83
CA ARG A 62 6.91 -20.32 8.25
C ARG A 62 8.04 -21.33 8.12
N GLN A 63 8.81 -21.29 7.03
CA GLN A 63 9.96 -22.17 6.82
C GLN A 63 11.03 -21.93 7.88
N ASP A 64 11.36 -20.66 8.16
CA ASP A 64 12.32 -20.27 9.19
C ASP A 64 11.90 -20.79 10.58
N GLY A 65 10.63 -20.58 10.95
CA GLY A 65 10.08 -21.08 12.21
C GLY A 65 10.11 -22.60 12.35
N LEU A 66 9.92 -23.35 11.24
CA LEU A 66 10.05 -24.80 11.24
C LEU A 66 11.52 -25.25 11.39
N ALA A 67 12.46 -24.55 10.73
CA ALA A 67 13.89 -24.87 10.78
C ALA A 67 14.54 -24.55 12.14
N ALA A 68 14.15 -23.44 12.76
CA ALA A 68 14.72 -22.97 14.04
C ALA A 68 14.09 -23.60 15.30
N GLY A 69 13.21 -24.60 15.14
CA GLY A 69 12.55 -25.27 16.27
C GLY A 69 11.50 -24.40 16.97
N ALA A 70 10.89 -23.45 16.25
CA ALA A 70 9.79 -22.57 16.66
C ALA A 70 10.03 -21.64 17.88
N GLN A 71 11.22 -21.63 18.48
CA GLN A 71 11.45 -20.97 19.78
C GLN A 71 12.49 -19.85 19.76
N ILE A 72 13.35 -19.78 18.73
CA ILE A 72 14.43 -18.81 18.67
C ILE A 72 14.40 -18.13 17.30
N THR A 73 14.29 -16.80 17.31
CA THR A 73 14.47 -15.96 16.11
C THR A 73 15.86 -15.33 16.19
N THR A 74 16.69 -15.57 15.18
CA THR A 74 18.04 -14.98 15.08
C THR A 74 18.14 -14.05 13.88
N LEU A 75 19.06 -13.08 13.93
CA LEU A 75 19.31 -12.14 12.84
C LEU A 75 20.01 -12.79 11.62
N ASP A 76 20.59 -13.98 11.81
CA ASP A 76 21.25 -14.74 10.74
C ASP A 76 20.27 -15.66 9.97
N GLY A 77 18.98 -15.61 10.32
CA GLY A 77 17.94 -16.37 9.65
C GLY A 77 17.69 -15.88 8.22
N ILE A 78 17.15 -16.75 7.37
CA ILE A 78 16.86 -16.45 5.95
C ILE A 78 15.90 -15.26 5.84
N TRP A 79 14.96 -15.15 6.78
CA TRP A 79 13.99 -14.06 6.85
C TRP A 79 14.63 -12.66 6.91
N ALA A 80 15.82 -12.53 7.49
CA ALA A 80 16.50 -11.25 7.67
C ALA A 80 17.26 -10.78 6.42
N THR A 81 17.38 -11.64 5.40
CA THR A 81 18.05 -11.31 4.14
C THR A 81 17.16 -10.40 3.29
N PRO A 82 17.62 -9.17 2.93
CA PRO A 82 16.84 -8.27 2.09
C PRO A 82 16.59 -8.86 0.70
N VAL A 83 15.38 -8.67 0.20
CA VAL A 83 15.03 -8.97 -1.19
C VAL A 83 15.52 -7.79 -2.04
N ALA A 84 16.59 -8.04 -2.78
CA ALA A 84 17.13 -7.06 -3.73
C ALA A 84 16.10 -6.73 -4.82
N GLU A 85 16.24 -5.54 -5.41
CA GLU A 85 15.38 -5.09 -6.49
C GLU A 85 15.42 -6.07 -7.66
N THR A 86 14.35 -6.86 -7.78
CA THR A 86 14.22 -7.91 -8.77
C THR A 86 13.21 -7.45 -9.80
N ARG A 87 13.58 -7.42 -11.09
CA ARG A 87 12.63 -7.08 -12.15
C ARG A 87 11.71 -8.28 -12.42
N LEU A 88 10.40 -8.08 -12.28
CA LEU A 88 9.41 -9.16 -12.40
C LEU A 88 9.20 -9.62 -13.85
N ASP A 89 9.48 -8.75 -14.81
CA ASP A 89 9.39 -9.03 -16.24
C ASP A 89 10.33 -10.15 -16.72
N GLN A 90 11.42 -10.40 -15.99
CA GLN A 90 12.39 -11.47 -16.28
C GLN A 90 11.96 -12.85 -15.75
N TYR A 91 11.03 -12.91 -14.79
CA TYR A 91 10.67 -14.15 -14.08
C TYR A 91 9.25 -14.65 -14.36
N ILE A 92 8.39 -13.77 -14.89
CA ILE A 92 7.04 -14.17 -15.28
C ILE A 92 7.05 -14.47 -16.78
N ASP A 93 7.28 -15.73 -17.13
CA ASP A 93 7.06 -16.26 -18.47
C ASP A 93 5.56 -16.21 -18.79
N ARG A 94 5.05 -15.03 -19.18
CA ARG A 94 3.76 -14.93 -19.87
C ARG A 94 4.00 -15.12 -21.36
N GLU A 95 3.05 -15.74 -22.05
CA GLU A 95 2.87 -15.48 -23.48
C GLU A 95 2.76 -13.96 -23.66
N ARG A 96 3.87 -13.33 -24.06
CA ARG A 96 3.92 -11.90 -24.33
C ARG A 96 2.93 -11.62 -25.45
N VAL A 97 1.78 -11.06 -25.11
CA VAL A 97 0.95 -10.37 -26.10
C VAL A 97 1.84 -9.26 -26.65
N ALA A 98 2.11 -9.30 -27.96
CA ALA A 98 2.96 -8.32 -28.61
C ALA A 98 2.43 -6.92 -28.27
N ASP A 99 3.31 -6.04 -27.75
CA ASP A 99 3.06 -4.66 -27.30
C ASP A 99 2.80 -4.42 -25.79
N GLU A 100 2.83 -5.44 -24.92
CA GLU A 100 2.81 -5.18 -23.46
C GLU A 100 4.22 -4.88 -22.90
N HIS A 101 4.45 -3.64 -22.46
CA HIS A 101 5.63 -3.24 -21.70
C HIS A 101 5.33 -3.32 -20.20
N PHE A 102 5.84 -4.37 -19.55
CA PHE A 102 5.69 -4.55 -18.11
C PHE A 102 6.99 -4.15 -17.41
N ASP A 103 7.05 -2.93 -16.88
CA ASP A 103 8.19 -2.45 -16.09
C ASP A 103 7.81 -2.47 -14.62
N ALA A 104 8.12 -3.57 -13.94
CA ALA A 104 7.83 -3.73 -12.53
C ALA A 104 9.04 -4.32 -11.80
N THR A 105 9.42 -3.67 -10.71
CA THR A 105 10.43 -4.15 -9.78
C THR A 105 9.81 -4.45 -8.42
N LEU A 106 10.36 -5.45 -7.73
CA LEU A 106 10.00 -5.78 -6.36
C LEU A 106 11.27 -5.77 -5.52
N SER A 107 11.22 -5.05 -4.40
CA SER A 107 12.23 -5.06 -3.36
C SER A 107 11.54 -5.06 -2.00
N GLY A 108 12.23 -5.53 -0.97
CA GLY A 108 11.65 -5.60 0.36
C GLY A 108 12.64 -6.05 1.42
N GLN A 109 12.29 -5.79 2.68
CA GLN A 109 13.04 -6.27 3.83
C GLN A 109 12.05 -6.60 4.95
N ILE A 110 12.30 -7.70 5.65
CA ILE A 110 11.54 -8.08 6.84
C ILE A 110 12.31 -7.59 8.07
N SER A 111 11.61 -6.99 9.03
CA SER A 111 12.18 -6.55 10.30
C SER A 111 11.41 -7.14 11.48
N ASP A 112 12.13 -7.60 12.50
CA ASP A 112 11.50 -8.05 13.73
C ASP A 112 10.91 -6.87 14.53
N ALA A 113 9.60 -6.91 14.77
CA ALA A 113 8.90 -5.93 15.57
C ALA A 113 9.27 -6.02 17.07
N GLN A 114 9.71 -7.19 17.55
CA GLN A 114 10.13 -7.44 18.92
C GLN A 114 11.55 -6.92 19.22
N ALA A 115 12.31 -6.54 18.19
CA ALA A 115 13.59 -5.86 18.35
C ALA A 115 13.47 -4.42 18.90
N ARG A 116 12.24 -3.90 19.04
CA ARG A 116 11.95 -2.55 19.53
C ARG A 116 11.19 -2.60 20.85
N TYR A 117 11.36 -1.56 21.67
CA TYR A 117 10.59 -1.42 22.91
C TYR A 117 9.09 -1.27 22.61
N ASN A 118 8.27 -2.19 23.13
CA ASN A 118 6.82 -2.16 22.95
C ASN A 118 6.16 -1.13 23.87
N LEU A 119 5.70 -0.02 23.30
CA LEU A 119 5.00 1.04 24.05
C LEU A 119 3.73 0.54 24.74
N ASN A 120 3.10 -0.55 24.27
CA ASN A 120 1.95 -1.14 24.95
C ASN A 120 2.26 -1.63 26.37
N ASN A 121 3.53 -1.82 26.71
CA ASN A 121 3.96 -2.19 28.05
C ASN A 121 3.78 -1.05 29.08
N LEU A 122 3.70 0.21 28.63
CA LEU A 122 3.61 1.38 29.51
C LEU A 122 2.30 1.45 30.30
N ALA A 123 1.22 0.89 29.76
CA ALA A 123 -0.08 0.89 30.40
C ALA A 123 -0.81 -0.45 30.21
N GLY A 124 -1.28 -1.04 31.32
CA GLY A 124 -2.19 -2.17 31.30
C GLY A 124 -3.64 -1.77 30.97
N PRO A 125 -4.63 -2.66 31.16
CA PRO A 125 -6.04 -2.37 30.87
C PRO A 125 -6.62 -1.20 31.67
N LYS A 126 -6.08 -0.91 32.86
CA LYS A 126 -6.61 0.13 33.75
C LYS A 126 -5.56 1.03 34.41
N LEU A 127 -4.29 0.62 34.48
CA LEU A 127 -3.24 1.37 35.20
C LEU A 127 -1.94 1.46 34.39
N VAL A 128 -1.24 2.57 34.56
CA VAL A 128 0.16 2.77 34.12
C VAL A 128 1.06 1.79 34.86
N ASN A 129 1.99 1.16 34.14
CA ASN A 129 3.00 0.27 34.73
C ASN A 129 4.26 1.07 35.08
N PRO A 130 4.54 1.35 36.37
CA PRO A 130 5.67 2.20 36.77
C PRO A 130 7.04 1.60 36.42
N ALA A 131 7.17 0.26 36.44
CA ALA A 131 8.42 -0.40 36.07
C ALA A 131 8.74 -0.20 34.58
N GLN A 132 7.71 -0.24 33.73
CA GLN A 132 7.85 -0.03 32.29
C GLN A 132 8.11 1.44 31.95
N VAL A 133 7.51 2.38 32.69
CA VAL A 133 7.86 3.80 32.59
C VAL A 133 9.35 4.02 32.87
N LEU A 134 9.90 3.42 33.94
CA LEU A 134 11.33 3.54 34.24
C LEU A 134 12.23 2.97 33.13
N VAL A 135 11.85 1.83 32.54
CA VAL A 135 12.57 1.25 31.40
C VAL A 135 12.56 2.20 30.21
N PHE A 136 11.40 2.78 29.90
CA PHE A 136 11.27 3.72 28.79
C PHE A 136 12.00 5.05 29.06
N GLN A 137 12.00 5.55 30.28
CA GLN A 137 12.82 6.70 30.69
C GLN A 137 14.31 6.45 30.41
N ARG A 138 14.82 5.28 30.79
CA ARG A 138 16.22 4.91 30.50
C ARG A 138 16.50 4.85 29.01
N LEU A 139 15.57 4.30 28.22
CA LEU A 139 15.69 4.30 26.76
C LEU A 139 15.73 5.72 26.19
N LEU A 140 14.85 6.61 26.63
CA LEU A 140 14.84 8.01 26.20
C LEU A 140 16.15 8.72 26.58
N SER A 141 16.65 8.52 27.80
CA SER A 141 17.95 9.05 28.22
C SER A 141 19.10 8.56 27.33
N ASN A 142 19.13 7.27 26.99
CA ASN A 142 20.16 6.70 26.11
C ASN A 142 20.09 7.27 24.68
N LEU A 143 18.89 7.64 24.23
CA LEU A 143 18.65 8.29 22.94
C LEU A 143 18.81 9.83 23.00
N GLN A 144 19.24 10.39 24.14
CA GLN A 144 19.38 11.83 24.37
C GLN A 144 18.05 12.60 24.19
N LEU A 145 16.94 11.96 24.53
CA LEU A 145 15.59 12.54 24.53
C LEU A 145 15.14 12.86 25.96
N ASP A 146 14.15 13.75 26.11
CA ASP A 146 13.59 14.12 27.42
C ASP A 146 12.93 12.91 28.11
N PRO A 147 13.45 12.44 29.26
CA PRO A 147 12.87 11.32 30.01
C PRO A 147 11.47 11.64 30.57
N GLY A 148 11.12 12.92 30.73
CA GLY A 148 9.81 13.36 31.19
C GLY A 148 8.67 12.89 30.27
N LEU A 149 8.96 12.67 28.99
CA LEU A 149 8.00 12.17 28.00
C LEU A 149 7.46 10.77 28.32
N ALA A 150 8.20 9.94 29.06
CA ALA A 150 7.78 8.58 29.35
C ALA A 150 6.47 8.53 30.15
N GLN A 151 6.34 9.40 31.15
CA GLN A 151 5.14 9.47 31.99
C GLN A 151 3.96 10.03 31.19
N ALA A 152 4.19 11.06 30.38
CA ALA A 152 3.17 11.64 29.50
C ALA A 152 2.66 10.62 28.48
N ALA A 153 3.57 9.86 27.85
CA ALA A 153 3.23 8.80 26.90
C ALA A 153 2.42 7.68 27.57
N ALA A 154 2.80 7.24 28.76
CA ALA A 154 2.07 6.22 29.50
C ALA A 154 0.66 6.66 29.87
N GLN A 155 0.48 7.92 30.28
CA GLN A 155 -0.82 8.49 30.58
C GLN A 155 -1.69 8.65 29.33
N ALA A 156 -1.11 9.11 28.22
CA ALA A 156 -1.81 9.23 26.94
C ALA A 156 -2.31 7.86 26.46
N LEU A 157 -1.46 6.83 26.56
CA LEU A 157 -1.80 5.46 26.18
C LEU A 157 -2.91 4.87 27.07
N ALA A 158 -2.82 5.09 28.39
CA ALA A 158 -3.86 4.65 29.33
C ALA A 158 -5.23 5.27 29.03
N LYS A 159 -5.25 6.55 28.62
CA LYS A 159 -6.48 7.27 28.24
C LYS A 159 -7.04 6.84 26.88
N ALA A 160 -6.17 6.54 25.92
CA ALA A 160 -6.57 6.16 24.56
C ALA A 160 -7.13 4.73 24.47
N ARG A 161 -6.96 3.91 25.51
CA ARG A 161 -7.42 2.53 25.50
C ARG A 161 -8.95 2.49 25.66
N PRO A 162 -9.67 1.79 24.77
CA PRO A 162 -11.10 1.59 24.95
C PRO A 162 -11.36 0.84 26.28
N PRO A 163 -12.47 1.13 26.97
CA PRO A 163 -12.86 0.37 28.16
C PRO A 163 -12.97 -1.10 27.77
N GLN A 164 -12.30 -1.97 28.52
CA GLN A 164 -12.33 -3.41 28.31
C GLN A 164 -13.80 -3.86 28.34
N ALA A 165 -14.30 -4.39 27.23
CA ALA A 165 -15.65 -4.96 27.19
C ALA A 165 -15.76 -6.01 28.31
N ALA A 166 -16.78 -5.89 29.15
CA ALA A 166 -17.05 -6.88 30.19
C ALA A 166 -17.27 -8.25 29.54
N PRO A 167 -16.83 -9.36 30.19
CA PRO A 167 -17.02 -10.70 29.66
C PRO A 167 -18.51 -11.05 29.46
#